data_AF-A0A9P5PFM6-F1
#
_entry.id   AF-A0A9P5PFM6-F1
#
_cell.length_a   1.000
_cell.length_b   1.000
_cell.length_c   1.000
_cell.angle_alpha   90.00
_cell.angle_beta   90.00
_cell.angle_gamma   90.00
#
_symmetry.space_group_name_H-M   'P 1'
#
loop_
_entity.id
_entity.type
_entity.pdbx_description
1 polymer ?
#
loop_
_entity_poly.entity_id
_entity_poly.type
_entity_poly.pdbx_seq_one_letter_code
_entity_poly.pdbx_strand_id
1 'polypeptide(L)'
;MYDKYSLSPYPIYSALFGLSTSKWGDILELSRCDLYPDYSRDERLKAEEESRKAAGMTTYADDWKEARRNLQILKIQGTRVVKANSTLKPLWNAGRRAITVKIGQLTNDEPTINRVSSQLIEILLPPLAPIPLPVYIALLSSLAKAFVLQAETEISAAKRSAIPLAQVTFNCLERLEGFSEVLYAKMTQRIGPWLVPCPIPEKDFDDRAWKDVAEMRLMLGLRTGEDGAMETQSQYMDRVKGVARLYFEVLKIVPRQGPMKRMFQLPRYWSWMARMLGRGRCWRRRWGQRCFSLARFFRVSCA
;
A
#
# COMPACT_ATOMS: atom_id res chain seq x y z
N MET A 1 -32.53 -39.30 -36.87
CA MET A 1 -31.08 -39.15 -36.63
C MET A 1 -30.90 -37.75 -36.05
N TYR A 2 -30.67 -37.49 -34.77
CA TYR A 2 -30.05 -38.23 -33.67
C TYR A 2 -30.92 -38.10 -32.42
N ASP A 3 -31.29 -39.22 -31.83
CA ASP A 3 -31.85 -39.28 -30.49
C ASP A 3 -31.34 -40.60 -29.90
N LYS A 4 -30.31 -40.52 -29.05
CA LYS A 4 -29.68 -41.63 -28.31
C LYS A 4 -28.52 -41.03 -27.53
N TYR A 5 -28.67 -40.94 -26.20
CA TYR A 5 -27.67 -41.22 -25.15
C TYR A 5 -28.21 -40.71 -23.80
N SER A 6 -29.40 -41.17 -23.40
CA SER A 6 -29.84 -41.14 -22.00
C SER A 6 -29.35 -42.41 -21.31
N LEU A 7 -28.05 -42.47 -20.99
CA LEU A 7 -27.50 -43.49 -20.10
C LEU A 7 -27.24 -42.84 -18.74
N SER A 8 -28.23 -42.96 -17.87
CA SER A 8 -28.09 -42.79 -16.42
C SER A 8 -27.12 -43.85 -15.88
N PRO A 9 -26.04 -43.51 -15.17
CA PRO A 9 -25.08 -44.51 -14.72
C PRO A 9 -25.07 -44.67 -13.20
N TYR A 10 -26.18 -44.94 -12.50
CA TYR A 10 -26.08 -45.33 -11.08
C TYR A 10 -27.19 -46.27 -10.61
N PRO A 11 -26.88 -47.57 -10.39
CA PRO A 11 -27.64 -48.32 -9.38
C PRO A 11 -26.77 -49.05 -8.34
N ILE A 12 -25.47 -48.77 -8.20
CA ILE A 12 -24.59 -49.59 -7.32
C ILE A 12 -24.10 -48.86 -6.06
N TYR A 13 -24.19 -47.53 -5.97
CA TYR A 13 -23.66 -46.78 -4.81
C TYR A 13 -24.71 -46.26 -3.80
N SER A 14 -26.01 -46.40 -4.06
CA SER A 14 -27.04 -45.88 -3.14
C SER A 14 -27.28 -46.76 -1.90
N ALA A 15 -26.74 -47.99 -1.86
CA ALA A 15 -27.04 -48.95 -0.81
C ALA A 15 -26.11 -48.87 0.43
N LEU A 16 -24.99 -48.15 0.38
CA LEU A 16 -23.97 -48.22 1.45
C LEU A 16 -23.94 -47.04 2.43
N PHE A 17 -24.59 -45.89 2.15
CA PHE A 17 -24.44 -44.70 3.00
C PHE A 17 -25.70 -43.86 3.26
N GLY A 18 -26.90 -44.32 2.89
CA GLY A 18 -28.15 -43.70 3.36
C GLY A 18 -28.30 -42.18 3.10
N LEU A 19 -27.71 -41.66 2.02
CA LEU A 19 -27.78 -40.25 1.66
C LEU A 19 -28.60 -40.05 0.37
N SER A 20 -29.57 -39.13 0.44
CA SER A 20 -30.41 -38.67 -0.68
C SER A 20 -29.58 -38.28 -1.90
N THR A 21 -30.07 -38.62 -3.10
CA THR A 21 -29.50 -38.29 -4.41
C THR A 21 -29.27 -36.79 -4.62
N SER A 22 -30.00 -35.92 -3.90
CA SER A 22 -29.80 -34.47 -3.93
C SER A 22 -28.47 -34.02 -3.30
N LYS A 23 -28.01 -34.67 -2.22
CA LYS A 23 -26.76 -34.30 -1.53
C LYS A 23 -25.50 -34.66 -2.33
N TRP A 24 -25.58 -35.67 -3.19
CA TRP A 24 -24.47 -36.04 -4.06
C TRP A 24 -24.30 -35.08 -5.24
N GLY A 25 -25.41 -34.51 -5.73
CA GLY A 25 -25.38 -33.43 -6.73
C GLY A 25 -24.61 -32.21 -6.24
N ASP A 26 -24.91 -31.75 -5.01
CA ASP A 26 -24.27 -30.57 -4.41
C ASP A 26 -22.77 -30.78 -4.11
N ILE A 27 -22.38 -31.98 -3.64
CA ILE A 27 -20.98 -32.30 -3.34
C ILE A 27 -20.15 -32.43 -4.64
N LEU A 28 -20.75 -32.95 -5.71
CA LEU A 28 -20.10 -33.03 -7.02
C LEU A 28 -20.05 -31.68 -7.76
N GLU A 29 -21.02 -30.78 -7.56
CA GLU A 29 -20.96 -29.39 -8.07
C GLU A 29 -19.91 -28.55 -7.33
N LEU A 30 -19.80 -28.70 -6.01
CA LEU A 30 -18.76 -28.07 -5.19
C LEU A 30 -17.36 -28.58 -5.57
N SER A 31 -17.21 -29.86 -5.89
CA SER A 31 -15.93 -30.44 -6.31
C SER A 31 -15.54 -30.10 -7.76
N ARG A 32 -16.50 -29.71 -8.60
CA ARG A 32 -16.25 -29.34 -10.01
C ARG A 32 -15.84 -27.88 -10.20
N CYS A 33 -16.10 -27.02 -9.21
CA CYS A 33 -15.76 -25.59 -9.27
C CYS A 33 -14.28 -25.25 -9.00
N ASP A 34 -13.51 -26.16 -8.40
CA ASP A 34 -12.13 -25.88 -7.98
C ASP A 34 -11.05 -26.65 -8.80
N LEU A 35 -11.41 -27.42 -9.83
CA LEU A 35 -10.49 -28.38 -10.49
C LEU A 35 -10.27 -28.25 -12.01
N TYR A 36 -10.77 -27.19 -12.67
CA TYR A 36 -10.38 -26.88 -14.06
C TYR A 36 -9.85 -25.43 -14.14
N PRO A 37 -8.61 -25.20 -14.61
CA PRO A 37 -8.18 -23.87 -14.99
C PRO A 37 -9.04 -23.41 -16.18
N ASP A 38 -9.84 -22.37 -15.96
CA ASP A 38 -10.71 -21.76 -16.98
C ASP A 38 -9.84 -20.95 -17.95
N TYR A 39 -9.25 -21.63 -18.94
CA TYR A 39 -8.41 -21.02 -19.98
C TYR A 39 -9.08 -19.81 -20.64
N SER A 40 -10.42 -19.81 -20.78
CA SER A 40 -11.17 -18.69 -21.36
C SER A 40 -11.16 -17.44 -20.47
N ARG A 41 -11.14 -17.61 -19.15
CA ARG A 41 -11.08 -16.50 -18.19
C ARG A 41 -9.67 -15.93 -18.12
N ASP A 42 -8.64 -16.77 -18.19
CA ASP A 42 -7.25 -16.32 -18.20
C ASP A 42 -6.89 -15.58 -19.49
N GLU A 43 -7.40 -16.01 -20.64
CA GLU A 43 -7.26 -15.30 -21.91
C GLU A 43 -7.99 -13.95 -21.91
N ARG A 44 -9.21 -13.89 -21.36
CA ARG A 44 -9.94 -12.62 -21.16
C ARG A 44 -9.21 -11.69 -20.21
N LEU A 45 -8.63 -12.20 -19.13
CA LEU A 45 -7.83 -11.42 -18.20
C LEU A 45 -6.55 -10.89 -18.85
N LYS A 46 -5.89 -11.68 -19.70
CA LYS A 46 -4.72 -11.24 -20.48
C LYS A 46 -5.07 -10.18 -21.52
N ALA A 47 -6.17 -10.36 -22.26
CA ALA A 47 -6.66 -9.36 -23.22
C ALA A 47 -7.11 -8.06 -22.52
N GLU A 48 -7.72 -8.17 -21.33
CA GLU A 48 -8.01 -7.03 -20.46
C GLU A 48 -6.73 -6.37 -19.94
N GLU A 49 -5.68 -7.13 -19.61
CA GLU A 49 -4.38 -6.60 -19.21
C GLU A 49 -3.66 -5.87 -20.35
N GLU A 50 -3.72 -6.41 -21.57
CA GLU A 50 -3.12 -5.80 -22.76
C GLU A 50 -3.85 -4.52 -23.17
N SER A 51 -5.18 -4.54 -23.17
CA SER A 51 -5.99 -3.33 -23.40
C SER A 51 -5.80 -2.27 -22.30
N ARG A 52 -5.62 -2.69 -21.03
CA ARG A 52 -5.27 -1.78 -19.93
C ARG A 52 -3.87 -1.19 -20.10
N LYS A 53 -2.89 -1.99 -20.51
CA LYS A 53 -1.53 -1.52 -20.79
C LYS A 53 -1.50 -0.55 -21.97
N ALA A 54 -2.27 -0.83 -23.03
CA ALA A 54 -2.44 0.07 -24.17
C ALA A 54 -3.12 1.39 -23.78
N ALA A 55 -4.04 1.36 -22.82
CA ALA A 55 -4.65 2.54 -22.21
C ALA A 55 -3.79 3.24 -21.14
N GLY A 56 -2.56 2.75 -20.89
CA GLY A 56 -1.66 3.29 -19.86
C GLY A 56 -2.11 3.06 -18.41
N MET A 57 -3.10 2.19 -18.19
CA MET A 57 -3.58 1.83 -16.85
C MET A 57 -2.62 0.84 -16.20
N THR A 58 -2.03 1.21 -15.05
CA THR A 58 -1.12 0.32 -14.33
C THR A 58 -1.85 -0.82 -13.65
N THR A 59 -1.20 -1.98 -13.64
CA THR A 59 -1.65 -3.12 -12.86
C THR A 59 -1.25 -2.95 -11.40
N TYR A 60 -1.97 -3.59 -10.47
CA TYR A 60 -1.60 -3.57 -9.06
C TYR A 60 -0.21 -4.18 -8.81
N ALA A 61 0.18 -5.18 -9.61
CA ALA A 61 1.48 -5.81 -9.55
C ALA A 61 2.59 -4.82 -9.94
N ASP A 62 2.36 -4.00 -10.97
CA ASP A 62 3.34 -3.00 -11.42
C ASP A 62 3.58 -1.94 -10.36
N ASP A 63 2.50 -1.42 -9.76
CA ASP A 63 2.60 -0.42 -8.70
C ASP A 63 3.32 -0.97 -7.45
N TRP A 64 3.07 -2.25 -7.14
CA TRP A 64 3.79 -2.95 -6.06
C TRP A 64 5.27 -3.08 -6.39
N LYS A 65 5.61 -3.58 -7.59
CA LYS A 65 7.01 -3.74 -8.04
C LYS A 65 7.73 -2.40 -8.06
N GLU A 66 7.09 -1.33 -8.53
CA GLU A 66 7.64 0.03 -8.57
C GLU A 66 7.95 0.54 -7.16
N ALA A 67 7.00 0.44 -6.22
CA ALA A 67 7.20 0.86 -4.84
C ALA A 67 8.35 0.09 -4.16
N ARG A 68 8.46 -1.22 -4.43
CA ARG A 68 9.51 -2.08 -3.88
C ARG A 68 10.89 -1.78 -4.47
N ARG A 69 10.98 -1.59 -5.80
CA ARG A 69 12.20 -1.15 -6.48
C ARG A 69 12.70 0.16 -5.89
N ASN A 70 11.81 1.16 -5.76
CA ASN A 70 12.16 2.46 -5.19
C ASN A 70 12.66 2.32 -3.74
N LEU A 71 12.04 1.47 -2.93
CA LEU A 71 12.50 1.17 -1.57
C LEU A 71 13.93 0.60 -1.54
N GLN A 72 14.26 -0.28 -2.48
CA GLN A 72 15.58 -0.90 -2.56
C GLN A 72 16.65 0.11 -3.01
N ILE A 73 16.35 0.91 -4.04
CA ILE A 73 17.22 1.99 -4.52
C ILE A 73 17.57 2.93 -3.36
N LEU A 74 16.57 3.34 -2.56
CA LEU A 74 16.78 4.22 -1.40
C LEU A 74 17.70 3.64 -0.33
N LYS A 75 17.59 2.33 -0.09
CA LYS A 75 18.45 1.64 0.89
C LYS A 75 19.89 1.59 0.41
N ILE A 76 20.10 1.30 -0.88
CA ILE A 76 21.43 1.14 -1.47
C ILE A 76 22.10 2.51 -1.66
N GLN A 77 21.46 3.44 -2.37
CA GLN A 77 22.08 4.71 -2.79
C GLN A 77 22.09 5.77 -1.68
N GLY A 78 21.08 5.80 -0.82
CA GLY A 78 20.98 6.80 0.26
C GLY A 78 21.54 6.27 1.58
N THR A 79 20.75 5.42 2.25
CA THR A 79 20.99 5.11 3.66
C THR A 79 22.30 4.35 3.90
N ARG A 80 22.66 3.40 3.05
CA ARG A 80 23.89 2.60 3.21
C ARG A 80 25.14 3.45 2.97
N VAL A 81 25.15 4.26 1.91
CA VAL A 81 26.27 5.17 1.56
C VAL A 81 26.51 6.19 2.67
N VAL A 82 25.45 6.84 3.16
CA VAL A 82 25.58 7.85 4.21
C VAL A 82 26.04 7.23 5.54
N LYS A 83 25.61 6.00 5.86
CA LYS A 83 26.06 5.31 7.07
C LYS A 83 27.51 4.84 7.01
N ALA A 84 28.00 4.48 5.84
CA ALA A 84 29.38 4.06 5.64
C ALA A 84 30.36 5.25 5.72
N ASN A 85 29.93 6.44 5.32
CA ASN A 85 30.78 7.64 5.31
C ASN A 85 30.71 8.43 6.63
N SER A 86 31.84 8.54 7.32
CA SER A 86 31.94 9.25 8.61
C SER A 86 31.64 10.75 8.51
N THR A 87 31.93 11.39 7.37
CA THR A 87 31.69 12.83 7.14
C THR A 87 30.23 13.16 6.84
N LEU A 88 29.53 12.28 6.11
CA LEU A 88 28.13 12.49 5.70
C LEU A 88 27.13 12.17 6.81
N LYS A 89 27.49 11.23 7.70
CA LYS A 89 26.62 10.76 8.78
C LYS A 89 26.22 11.87 9.78
N PRO A 90 27.10 12.77 10.25
CA PRO A 90 26.72 13.90 11.09
C PRO A 90 25.72 14.84 10.42
N LEU A 91 25.95 15.18 9.14
CA LEU A 91 25.07 16.06 8.36
C LEU A 91 23.66 15.46 8.24
N TRP A 92 23.58 14.17 7.89
CA TRP A 92 22.30 13.45 7.84
C TRP A 92 21.61 13.37 9.21
N ASN A 93 22.34 13.08 10.28
CA ASN A 93 21.76 13.00 11.62
C ASN A 93 21.23 14.36 12.10
N ALA A 94 21.94 15.45 11.80
CA ALA A 94 21.50 16.80 12.11
C ALA A 94 20.20 17.14 11.37
N GLY A 95 20.16 16.94 10.05
CA GLY A 95 18.96 17.16 9.25
C GLY A 95 17.79 16.27 9.67
N ARG A 96 18.04 14.99 9.96
CA ARG A 96 17.00 14.06 10.45
C ARG A 96 16.37 14.53 11.76
N ARG A 97 17.18 14.97 12.73
CA ARG A 97 16.66 15.48 14.01
C ARG A 97 15.83 16.73 13.81
N ALA A 98 16.31 17.66 12.98
CA ALA A 98 15.57 18.88 12.64
C ALA A 98 14.21 18.55 12.03
N ILE A 99 14.16 17.63 11.05
CA ILE A 99 12.92 17.18 10.41
C ILE A 99 11.93 16.60 11.43
N THR A 100 12.38 15.70 12.31
CA THR A 100 11.51 15.08 13.32
C THR A 100 10.92 16.11 14.28
N VAL A 101 11.73 17.07 14.74
CA VAL A 101 11.26 18.15 15.61
C VAL A 101 10.22 19.03 14.90
N LYS A 102 10.44 19.39 13.63
CA LYS A 102 9.52 20.25 12.88
C LYS A 102 8.17 19.60 12.60
N ILE A 103 8.14 18.30 12.30
CA ILE A 103 6.89 17.58 12.08
C ILE A 103 6.08 17.46 13.38
N GLY A 104 6.74 17.26 14.52
CA GLY A 104 6.07 17.22 15.83
C GLY A 104 5.52 18.56 16.31
N GLN A 105 5.93 19.69 15.71
CA GLN A 105 5.44 21.03 16.02
C GLN A 105 4.17 21.40 15.23
N LEU A 106 3.56 20.43 14.56
CA LEU A 106 2.47 20.70 13.65
C LEU A 106 1.15 20.93 14.39
N THR A 107 0.59 22.11 14.18
CA THR A 107 -0.71 22.55 14.72
C THR A 107 -1.69 22.82 13.57
N ASN A 108 -2.98 22.92 13.89
CA ASN A 108 -4.05 23.13 12.90
C ASN A 108 -4.25 24.61 12.54
N ASP A 109 -3.17 25.32 12.26
CA ASP A 109 -3.19 26.71 11.83
C ASP A 109 -2.38 26.89 10.54
N GLU A 110 -2.98 27.58 9.58
CA GLU A 110 -2.40 27.84 8.26
C GLU A 110 -1.01 28.52 8.30
N PRO A 111 -0.76 29.55 9.15
CA PRO A 111 0.57 30.15 9.21
C PRO A 111 1.64 29.18 9.71
N THR A 112 1.34 28.31 10.69
CA THR A 112 2.28 27.27 11.12
C THR A 112 2.49 26.21 10.05
N ILE A 113 1.44 25.78 9.35
CA ILE A 113 1.56 24.84 8.23
C ILE A 113 2.54 25.39 7.17
N ASN A 114 2.37 26.64 6.76
CA ASN A 114 3.23 27.27 5.75
C ASN A 114 4.66 27.45 6.27
N ARG A 115 4.82 27.89 7.52
CA ARG A 115 6.14 28.05 8.17
C ARG A 115 6.88 26.72 8.28
N VAL A 116 6.23 25.66 8.76
CA VAL A 116 6.81 24.32 8.88
C VAL A 116 7.16 23.76 7.51
N SER A 117 6.30 23.94 6.52
CA SER A 117 6.56 23.52 5.13
C SER A 117 7.83 24.18 4.57
N SER A 118 7.95 25.51 4.68
CA SER A 118 9.13 26.24 4.21
C SER A 118 10.40 25.80 4.95
N GLN A 119 10.34 25.65 6.28
CA GLN A 119 11.49 25.19 7.08
C GLN A 119 11.92 23.77 6.70
N LEU A 120 10.99 22.86 6.43
CA LEU A 120 11.32 21.51 5.95
C LEU A 120 12.00 21.57 4.59
N ILE A 121 11.50 22.40 3.67
CA ILE A 121 12.08 22.56 2.34
C ILE A 121 13.49 23.17 2.43
N GLU A 122 13.71 24.18 3.27
CA GLU A 122 15.03 24.78 3.50
C GLU A 122 16.05 23.79 4.09
N ILE A 123 15.62 22.86 4.95
CA ILE A 123 16.51 21.81 5.48
C ILE A 123 17.00 20.86 4.36
N LEU A 124 16.16 20.59 3.35
CA LEU A 124 16.48 19.68 2.27
C LEU A 124 17.09 20.38 1.04
N LEU A 125 16.76 21.65 0.83
CA LEU A 125 17.22 22.50 -0.26
C LEU A 125 17.71 23.84 0.30
N PRO A 126 18.83 23.85 1.04
CA PRO A 126 19.39 25.08 1.58
C PRO A 126 19.89 25.99 0.44
N PRO A 127 19.60 27.30 0.49
CA PRO A 127 19.93 28.23 -0.61
C PRO A 127 21.44 28.51 -0.74
N LEU A 128 22.21 28.37 0.34
CA LEU A 128 23.63 28.76 0.37
C LEU A 128 24.60 27.64 -0.01
N ALA A 129 24.23 26.36 0.13
CA ALA A 129 25.15 25.26 -0.09
C ALA A 129 24.42 23.96 -0.45
N PRO A 130 24.51 23.46 -1.69
CA PRO A 130 23.79 22.26 -2.11
C PRO A 130 24.25 21.03 -1.31
N ILE A 131 23.28 20.27 -0.83
CA ILE A 131 23.53 19.03 -0.07
C ILE A 131 24.01 17.94 -1.03
N PRO A 132 25.02 17.13 -0.67
CA PRO A 132 25.43 16.00 -1.49
C PRO A 132 24.26 15.05 -1.75
N LEU A 133 24.12 14.59 -3.01
CA LEU A 133 23.01 13.76 -3.44
C LEU A 133 22.71 12.54 -2.54
N PRO A 134 23.70 11.76 -2.03
CA PRO A 134 23.42 10.65 -1.13
C PRO A 134 22.76 11.08 0.19
N VAL A 135 23.14 12.26 0.71
CA VAL A 135 22.56 12.84 1.93
C VAL A 135 21.15 13.33 1.66
N TYR A 136 20.92 13.99 0.52
CA TYR A 136 19.58 14.41 0.10
C TYR A 136 18.60 13.23 0.03
N ILE A 137 18.98 12.15 -0.66
CA ILE A 137 18.17 10.91 -0.76
C ILE A 137 17.90 10.30 0.64
N ALA A 138 18.90 10.29 1.52
CA ALA A 138 18.74 9.79 2.88
C ALA A 138 17.83 10.69 3.75
N LEU A 139 17.88 12.01 3.55
CA LEU A 139 16.99 12.97 4.20
C LEU A 139 15.55 12.83 3.69
N LEU A 140 15.33 12.66 2.38
CA LEU A 140 14.01 12.34 1.82
C LEU A 140 13.42 11.08 2.46
N SER A 141 14.21 10.02 2.59
CA SER A 141 13.77 8.80 3.27
C SER A 141 13.48 9.03 4.76
N SER A 142 14.15 9.98 5.40
CA SER A 142 13.94 10.32 6.81
C SER A 142 12.68 11.17 7.00
N LEU A 143 12.44 12.09 6.07
CA LEU A 143 11.22 12.90 5.97
C LEU A 143 9.98 12.03 5.76
N ALA A 144 10.02 11.14 4.76
CA ALA A 144 8.93 10.20 4.52
C ALA A 144 8.65 9.31 5.74
N LYS A 145 9.70 8.83 6.43
CA LYS A 145 9.54 8.06 7.66
C LYS A 145 8.86 8.87 8.77
N ALA A 146 9.22 10.14 8.93
CA ALA A 146 8.65 11.00 9.95
C ALA A 146 7.16 11.28 9.70
N PHE A 147 6.75 11.57 8.45
CA PHE A 147 5.33 11.70 8.10
C PHE A 147 4.53 10.44 8.38
N VAL A 148 5.05 9.27 7.98
CA VAL A 148 4.36 8.00 8.21
C VAL A 148 4.27 7.68 9.70
N LEU A 149 5.32 7.98 10.49
CA LEU A 149 5.28 7.78 11.95
C LEU A 149 4.22 8.69 12.60
N GLN A 150 4.17 9.96 12.22
CA GLN A 150 3.18 10.90 12.72
C GLN A 150 1.74 10.48 12.38
N ALA A 151 1.55 9.94 11.18
CA ALA A 151 0.26 9.39 10.77
C ALA A 151 -0.15 8.15 11.57
N GLU A 152 0.80 7.32 11.99
CA GLU A 152 0.54 6.13 12.80
C GLU A 152 0.20 6.45 14.26
N THR A 153 0.70 7.56 14.80
CA THR A 153 0.51 7.94 16.22
C THR A 153 -0.60 8.96 16.38
N GLU A 154 -0.49 10.11 15.73
CA GLU A 154 -1.37 11.25 15.98
C GLU A 154 -2.67 11.17 15.18
N ILE A 155 -2.64 10.76 13.91
CA ILE A 155 -3.87 10.64 13.11
C ILE A 155 -4.75 9.50 13.62
N SER A 156 -4.12 8.42 14.08
CA SER A 156 -4.82 7.28 14.70
C SER A 156 -5.51 7.69 16.00
N ALA A 157 -4.93 8.61 16.78
CA ALA A 157 -5.56 9.17 17.98
C ALA A 157 -6.60 10.26 17.65
N ALA A 158 -6.22 11.23 16.81
CA ALA A 158 -6.98 12.41 16.47
C ALA A 158 -7.13 12.54 14.94
N LYS A 159 -8.29 12.10 14.46
CA LYS A 159 -8.71 12.14 13.06
C LYS A 159 -8.52 13.51 12.36
N ARG A 160 -8.70 14.61 13.10
CA ARG A 160 -8.60 15.99 12.58
C ARG A 160 -7.16 16.41 12.27
N SER A 161 -6.17 15.82 12.95
CA SER A 161 -4.74 16.11 12.74
C SER A 161 -4.22 15.65 11.37
N ALA A 162 -5.02 14.90 10.60
CA ALA A 162 -4.68 14.50 9.25
C ALA A 162 -4.60 15.67 8.26
N ILE A 163 -5.42 16.70 8.44
CA ILE A 163 -5.51 17.85 7.53
C ILE A 163 -4.21 18.67 7.50
N PRO A 164 -3.69 19.17 8.64
CA PRO A 164 -2.45 19.94 8.62
C PRO A 164 -1.27 19.08 8.12
N LEU A 165 -1.23 17.79 8.47
CA LEU A 165 -0.14 16.90 8.03
C LEU A 165 -0.18 16.66 6.52
N ALA A 166 -1.38 16.50 5.94
CA ALA A 166 -1.57 16.36 4.51
C ALA A 166 -1.13 17.61 3.75
N GLN A 167 -1.47 18.82 4.25
CA GLN A 167 -1.07 20.06 3.59
C GLN A 167 0.46 20.25 3.58
N VAL A 168 1.14 19.98 4.71
CA VAL A 168 2.61 20.03 4.75
C VAL A 168 3.22 18.98 3.82
N THR A 169 2.69 17.76 3.82
CA THR A 169 3.14 16.68 2.93
C THR A 169 2.98 17.09 1.46
N PHE A 170 1.85 17.69 1.12
CA PHE A 170 1.55 18.18 -0.23
C PHE A 170 2.51 19.28 -0.67
N ASN A 171 2.75 20.29 0.18
CA ASN A 171 3.71 21.36 -0.11
C ASN A 171 5.13 20.81 -0.33
N CYS A 172 5.51 19.76 0.41
CA CYS A 172 6.77 19.06 0.21
C CYS A 172 6.79 18.27 -1.11
N LEU A 173 5.69 17.65 -1.52
CA LEU A 173 5.57 16.92 -2.78
C LEU A 173 5.67 17.83 -4.01
N GLU A 174 5.17 19.07 -3.94
CA GLU A 174 5.30 20.03 -5.04
C GLU A 174 6.74 20.54 -5.22
N ARG A 175 7.50 20.73 -4.12
CA ARG A 175 8.83 21.34 -4.20
C ARG A 175 10.00 20.36 -4.22
N LEU A 176 9.85 19.16 -3.67
CA LEU A 176 10.95 18.19 -3.53
C LEU A 176 10.91 17.15 -4.65
N GLU A 177 11.93 17.16 -5.49
CA GLU A 177 12.08 16.17 -6.56
C GLU A 177 12.34 14.76 -6.00
N GLY A 178 11.67 13.75 -6.57
CA GLY A 178 11.79 12.36 -6.16
C GLY A 178 11.12 12.01 -4.82
N PHE A 179 10.61 12.99 -4.07
CA PHE A 179 9.98 12.74 -2.77
C PHE A 179 8.73 11.86 -2.89
N SER A 180 7.98 11.97 -3.99
CA SER A 180 6.75 11.22 -4.20
C SER A 180 6.98 9.71 -4.21
N GLU A 181 8.01 9.27 -4.93
CA GLU A 181 8.42 7.89 -5.10
C GLU A 181 8.91 7.32 -3.76
N VAL A 182 9.63 8.14 -2.98
CA VAL A 182 10.12 7.81 -1.64
C VAL A 182 8.98 7.67 -0.64
N LEU A 183 8.08 8.64 -0.60
CA LEU A 183 6.95 8.65 0.31
C LEU A 183 6.03 7.45 0.04
N TYR A 184 5.70 7.21 -1.22
CA TYR A 184 4.88 6.08 -1.63
C TYR A 184 5.54 4.75 -1.27
N ALA A 185 6.83 4.57 -1.57
CA ALA A 185 7.57 3.36 -1.21
C ALA A 185 7.58 3.11 0.31
N LYS A 186 7.68 4.16 1.13
CA LYS A 186 7.63 4.06 2.60
C LYS A 186 6.24 3.75 3.12
N MET A 187 5.20 4.36 2.57
CA MET A 187 3.82 4.02 2.92
C MET A 187 3.53 2.55 2.57
N THR A 188 3.88 2.10 1.36
CA THR A 188 3.75 0.70 0.95
C THR A 188 4.55 -0.23 1.85
N GLN A 189 5.75 0.15 2.31
CA GLN A 189 6.50 -0.66 3.28
C GLN A 189 5.74 -0.84 4.61
N ARG A 190 4.94 0.14 5.03
CA ARG A 190 4.34 0.19 6.37
C ARG A 190 2.94 -0.36 6.45
N ILE A 191 2.15 -0.22 5.39
CA ILE A 191 0.78 -0.72 5.30
C ILE A 191 0.57 -1.73 4.18
N GLY A 192 1.62 -2.07 3.43
CA GLY A 192 1.63 -3.17 2.46
C GLY A 192 0.45 -3.13 1.48
N PRO A 193 -0.36 -4.19 1.43
CA PRO A 193 -1.44 -4.35 0.45
C PRO A 193 -2.64 -3.41 0.67
N TRP A 194 -2.65 -2.61 1.74
CA TRP A 194 -3.72 -1.64 1.97
C TRP A 194 -3.55 -0.37 1.13
N LEU A 195 -2.31 0.03 0.81
CA LEU A 195 -2.05 1.20 -0.05
C LEU A 195 -2.22 0.86 -1.52
N VAL A 196 -1.78 -0.33 -1.92
CA VAL A 196 -2.00 -0.91 -3.24
C VAL A 196 -2.93 -2.10 -3.03
N PRO A 197 -4.25 -1.95 -3.23
CA PRO A 197 -5.21 -3.03 -3.05
C PRO A 197 -4.88 -4.23 -3.93
N CYS A 198 -4.10 -5.16 -3.39
CA CYS A 198 -3.68 -6.37 -4.05
C CYS A 198 -3.56 -7.53 -3.05
N PRO A 199 -3.82 -8.77 -3.48
CA PRO A 199 -3.24 -9.89 -2.76
C PRO A 199 -1.71 -9.71 -2.78
N ILE A 200 -1.04 -10.03 -1.68
CA ILE A 200 0.43 -10.03 -1.68
C ILE A 200 0.87 -10.92 -2.85
N PRO A 201 1.68 -10.42 -3.79
CA PRO A 201 2.24 -11.25 -4.83
C PRO A 201 3.07 -12.38 -4.20
N GLU A 202 3.12 -13.56 -4.81
CA GLU A 202 3.93 -14.69 -4.31
C GLU A 202 5.45 -14.44 -4.45
N LYS A 203 5.81 -13.48 -5.30
CA LYS A 203 7.19 -13.11 -5.65
C LYS A 203 7.39 -11.61 -5.44
N ASP A 204 8.59 -11.21 -4.99
CA ASP A 204 8.96 -9.80 -4.86
C ASP A 204 9.29 -9.17 -6.23
N PHE A 205 9.73 -7.91 -6.24
CA PHE A 205 10.09 -7.19 -7.47
C PHE A 205 11.21 -7.83 -8.30
N ASP A 206 12.09 -8.62 -7.65
CA ASP A 206 13.18 -9.39 -8.27
C ASP A 206 12.74 -10.81 -8.70
N ASP A 207 11.43 -11.08 -8.74
CA ASP A 207 10.81 -12.39 -9.03
C ASP A 207 11.24 -13.54 -8.09
N ARG A 208 11.93 -13.20 -6.99
CA ARG A 208 12.25 -14.10 -5.90
C ARG A 208 11.00 -14.39 -5.04
N ALA A 209 10.73 -15.67 -4.80
CA ALA A 209 9.68 -16.09 -3.86
C ALA A 209 10.02 -15.73 -2.41
N TRP A 210 9.00 -15.51 -1.58
CA TRP A 210 9.19 -15.31 -0.14
C TRP A 210 9.83 -16.54 0.49
N LYS A 211 10.85 -16.33 1.34
CA LYS A 211 11.54 -17.42 2.03
C LYS A 211 10.65 -18.07 3.09
N ASP A 212 10.01 -17.22 3.90
CA ASP A 212 9.27 -17.65 5.10
C ASP A 212 7.96 -16.88 5.28
N VAL A 213 7.05 -17.47 6.06
CA VAL A 213 5.82 -16.80 6.52
C VAL A 213 6.14 -15.52 7.29
N ALA A 214 7.28 -15.46 7.99
CA ALA A 214 7.74 -14.26 8.67
C ALA A 214 8.08 -13.12 7.69
N GLU A 215 8.74 -13.42 6.57
CA GLU A 215 9.02 -12.44 5.51
C GLU A 215 7.71 -11.94 4.89
N MET A 216 6.74 -12.84 4.67
CA MET A 216 5.40 -12.47 4.19
C MET A 216 4.67 -11.53 5.17
N ARG A 217 4.75 -11.79 6.48
CA ARG A 217 4.16 -10.91 7.51
C ARG A 217 4.79 -9.52 7.53
N LEU A 218 6.09 -9.42 7.32
CA LEU A 218 6.76 -8.13 7.17
C LEU A 218 6.26 -7.37 5.93
N MET A 219 5.94 -8.08 4.84
CA MET A 219 5.34 -7.45 3.64
C MET A 219 3.91 -6.97 3.85
N LEU A 220 3.20 -7.53 4.84
CA LEU A 220 1.91 -7.03 5.30
C LEU A 220 2.02 -5.75 6.14
N GLY A 221 3.23 -5.35 6.53
CA GLY A 221 3.46 -4.25 7.45
C GLY A 221 3.16 -4.60 8.91
N LEU A 222 3.01 -5.90 9.21
CA LEU A 222 2.87 -6.37 10.59
C LEU A 222 4.18 -6.17 11.35
N ARG A 223 4.08 -5.67 12.57
CA ARG A 223 5.20 -5.51 13.50
C ARG A 223 5.20 -6.62 14.54
N THR A 224 6.41 -7.05 14.83
CA THR A 224 6.70 -7.81 16.04
C THR A 224 7.12 -6.81 17.12
N GLY A 225 6.51 -6.90 18.29
CA GLY A 225 6.92 -6.15 19.47
C GLY A 225 8.30 -6.60 19.97
N GLU A 226 8.85 -5.85 20.93
CA GLU A 226 10.16 -6.16 21.54
C GLU A 226 10.16 -7.52 22.25
N ASP A 227 9.02 -7.92 22.81
CA ASP A 227 8.82 -9.23 23.47
C ASP A 227 8.68 -10.41 22.49
N GLY A 228 8.88 -10.19 21.19
CA GLY A 228 8.62 -11.19 20.15
C GLY A 228 7.14 -11.46 19.89
N ALA A 229 6.24 -10.88 20.69
CA ALA A 229 4.79 -10.96 20.48
C ALA A 229 4.37 -10.16 19.24
N MET A 230 3.50 -10.74 18.41
CA MET A 230 2.94 -10.04 17.26
C MET A 230 1.97 -8.95 17.74
N GLU A 231 1.99 -7.80 17.04
CA GLU A 231 1.05 -6.73 17.33
C GLU A 231 -0.41 -7.20 17.24
N THR A 232 -1.28 -6.66 18.10
CA THR A 232 -2.68 -7.04 18.05
C THR A 232 -3.34 -6.53 16.77
N GLN A 233 -4.33 -7.26 16.26
CA GLN A 233 -5.06 -6.87 15.06
C GLN A 233 -5.63 -5.44 15.17
N SER A 234 -6.10 -5.01 16.36
CA SER A 234 -6.61 -3.64 16.53
C SER A 234 -5.53 -2.59 16.33
N GLN A 235 -4.36 -2.77 16.97
CA GLN A 235 -3.22 -1.85 16.87
C GLN A 235 -2.73 -1.74 15.42
N TYR A 236 -2.63 -2.88 14.72
CA TYR A 236 -2.30 -2.92 13.31
C TYR A 236 -3.30 -2.11 12.47
N MET A 237 -4.60 -2.35 12.66
CA MET A 237 -5.65 -1.69 11.88
C MET A 237 -5.68 -0.19 12.14
N ASP A 238 -5.45 0.26 13.38
CA ASP A 238 -5.45 1.69 13.71
C ASP A 238 -4.27 2.43 13.08
N ARG A 239 -3.09 1.80 13.02
CA ARG A 239 -1.96 2.32 12.24
C ARG A 239 -2.27 2.39 10.75
N VAL A 240 -2.86 1.32 10.19
CA VAL A 240 -3.22 1.25 8.77
C VAL A 240 -4.20 2.37 8.41
N LYS A 241 -5.22 2.60 9.24
CA LYS A 241 -6.17 3.70 9.07
C LYS A 241 -5.48 5.07 9.10
N GLY A 242 -4.54 5.28 10.02
CA GLY A 242 -3.82 6.55 10.16
C GLY A 242 -3.03 6.91 8.91
N VAL A 243 -2.21 5.97 8.41
CA VAL A 243 -1.40 6.16 7.20
C VAL A 243 -2.26 6.28 5.94
N ALA A 244 -3.28 5.43 5.80
CA ALA A 244 -4.17 5.49 4.64
C ALA A 244 -4.95 6.81 4.62
N ARG A 245 -5.36 7.32 5.78
CA ARG A 245 -6.01 8.62 5.88
C ARG A 245 -5.09 9.74 5.41
N LEU A 246 -3.84 9.78 5.86
CA LEU A 246 -2.87 10.76 5.35
C LEU A 246 -2.79 10.71 3.82
N TYR A 247 -2.66 9.51 3.24
CA TYR A 247 -2.59 9.35 1.79
C TYR A 247 -3.83 9.92 1.09
N PHE A 248 -5.03 9.61 1.57
CA PHE A 248 -6.26 10.10 0.96
C PHE A 248 -6.50 11.60 1.17
N GLU A 249 -6.13 12.16 2.32
CA GLU A 249 -6.21 13.61 2.51
C GLU A 249 -5.26 14.34 1.55
N VAL A 250 -4.07 13.79 1.26
CA VAL A 250 -3.15 14.35 0.26
C VAL A 250 -3.76 14.30 -1.15
N LEU A 251 -4.43 13.20 -1.53
CA LEU A 251 -5.06 13.08 -2.86
C LEU A 251 -6.20 14.08 -3.10
N LYS A 252 -6.84 14.59 -2.04
CA LYS A 252 -7.94 15.57 -2.15
C LYS A 252 -7.44 16.98 -2.45
N ILE A 253 -6.18 17.28 -2.17
CA ILE A 253 -5.62 18.61 -2.36
C ILE A 253 -5.40 18.84 -3.86
N VAL A 254 -6.02 19.90 -4.40
CA VAL A 254 -5.90 20.27 -5.81
C VAL A 254 -4.58 21.00 -6.03
N PRO A 255 -3.71 20.52 -6.94
CA PRO A 255 -2.43 21.15 -7.18
C PRO A 255 -2.58 22.49 -7.90
N ARG A 256 -1.73 23.44 -7.53
CA ARG A 256 -1.74 24.81 -8.08
C ARG A 256 -0.73 24.98 -9.20
N GLN A 257 0.39 24.25 -9.16
CA GLN A 257 1.54 24.48 -10.05
C GLN A 257 1.63 23.50 -11.24
N GLY A 258 0.80 22.45 -11.28
CA GLY A 258 0.78 21.47 -12.36
C GLY A 258 0.30 20.09 -11.91
N PRO A 259 0.20 19.11 -12.83
CA PRO A 259 -0.18 17.75 -12.46
C PRO A 259 0.91 17.12 -11.59
N MET A 260 0.52 16.65 -10.40
CA MET A 260 1.41 15.86 -9.53
C MET A 260 1.84 14.55 -10.19
N LYS A 261 2.87 13.92 -9.63
CA LYS A 261 3.29 12.56 -10.01
C LYS A 261 2.13 11.58 -9.90
N ARG A 262 2.07 10.62 -10.83
CA ARG A 262 0.97 9.64 -11.00
C ARG A 262 0.46 9.01 -9.70
N MET A 263 1.36 8.71 -8.75
CA MET A 263 1.02 8.05 -7.48
C MET A 263 0.15 8.91 -6.54
N PHE A 264 0.15 10.22 -6.71
CA PHE A 264 -0.58 11.18 -5.87
C PHE A 264 -1.69 11.92 -6.61
N GLN A 265 -2.05 11.50 -7.84
CA GLN A 265 -3.15 12.12 -8.57
C GLN A 265 -4.52 11.58 -8.12
N LEU A 266 -5.55 12.42 -8.19
CA LEU A 266 -6.92 12.06 -7.78
C LEU A 266 -7.50 10.80 -8.46
N PRO A 267 -7.25 10.48 -9.75
CA PRO A 267 -7.73 9.24 -10.38
C PRO A 267 -7.26 7.96 -9.66
N ARG A 268 -6.19 8.07 -8.86
CA ARG A 268 -5.69 6.97 -8.04
C ARG A 268 -6.65 6.57 -6.93
N TYR A 269 -7.43 7.51 -6.40
CA TYR A 269 -8.50 7.24 -5.45
C TYR A 269 -9.54 6.27 -6.04
N TRP A 270 -10.00 6.56 -7.26
CA TRP A 270 -10.97 5.71 -7.96
C TRP A 270 -10.38 4.35 -8.31
N SER A 271 -9.12 4.32 -8.78
CA SER A 271 -8.41 3.07 -9.05
C SER A 271 -8.29 2.20 -7.80
N TRP A 272 -7.98 2.81 -6.65
CA TRP A 272 -7.91 2.13 -5.36
C TRP A 272 -9.26 1.54 -4.98
N MET A 273 -10.34 2.32 -5.09
CA MET A 273 -11.70 1.87 -4.77
C MET A 273 -12.16 0.73 -5.68
N ALA A 274 -11.95 0.87 -7.00
CA ALA A 274 -12.29 -0.16 -7.98
C ALA A 274 -11.56 -1.48 -7.70
N ARG A 275 -10.28 -1.44 -7.33
CA ARG A 275 -9.50 -2.65 -6.99
C ARG A 275 -9.97 -3.30 -5.68
N MET A 276 -10.36 -2.51 -4.68
CA MET A 276 -10.94 -3.03 -3.44
C MET A 276 -12.28 -3.73 -3.69
N LEU A 277 -13.17 -3.12 -4.48
CA LEU A 277 -14.51 -3.63 -4.76
C LEU A 277 -14.51 -4.81 -5.73
N GLY A 278 -13.72 -4.74 -6.79
CA GLY A 278 -13.64 -5.79 -7.82
C GLY A 278 -13.15 -7.15 -7.31
N ARG A 279 -12.55 -7.20 -6.12
CA ARG A 279 -11.97 -8.42 -5.52
C ARG A 279 -12.70 -8.90 -4.25
N GLY A 280 -13.94 -8.48 -4.01
CA GLY A 280 -14.69 -8.74 -2.77
C GLY A 280 -14.76 -10.19 -2.27
N ARG A 281 -14.57 -11.20 -3.14
CA ARG A 281 -14.48 -12.63 -2.76
C ARG A 281 -13.11 -13.06 -2.21
N CYS A 282 -12.01 -12.50 -2.73
CA CYS A 282 -10.65 -12.90 -2.36
C CYS A 282 -10.24 -12.33 -0.98
N TRP A 283 -10.67 -11.10 -0.67
CA TRP A 283 -10.44 -10.48 0.64
C TRP A 283 -11.23 -11.18 1.76
N ARG A 284 -12.44 -11.68 1.47
CA ARG A 284 -13.28 -12.41 2.47
C ARG A 284 -12.64 -13.71 2.94
N ARG A 285 -12.03 -14.50 2.04
CA ARG A 285 -11.40 -15.79 2.37
C ARG A 285 -10.07 -15.63 3.12
N ARG A 286 -9.28 -14.59 2.82
CA ARG A 286 -7.91 -14.43 3.36
C ARG A 286 -7.81 -13.52 4.58
N TRP A 287 -8.79 -12.65 4.83
CA TRP A 287 -8.69 -11.59 5.87
C TRP A 287 -9.89 -11.47 6.83
N GLY A 288 -10.88 -12.38 6.74
CA GLY A 288 -12.03 -12.44 7.64
C GLY A 288 -13.04 -11.27 7.52
N GLN A 289 -14.20 -11.41 8.17
CA GLN A 289 -15.34 -10.49 8.04
C GLN A 289 -15.07 -9.06 8.53
N ARG A 290 -14.10 -8.84 9.44
CA ARG A 290 -13.82 -7.50 10.01
C ARG A 290 -13.09 -6.56 9.05
N CYS A 291 -12.39 -7.08 8.04
CA CYS A 291 -11.78 -6.27 6.98
C CYS A 291 -12.82 -5.57 6.09
N PHE A 292 -14.04 -6.12 5.99
CA PHE A 292 -15.15 -5.49 5.31
C PHE A 292 -15.62 -4.20 6.02
N SER A 293 -15.43 -4.12 7.35
CA SER A 293 -15.67 -2.91 8.13
C SER A 293 -14.70 -1.78 7.75
N LEU A 294 -13.45 -2.10 7.35
CA LEU A 294 -12.49 -1.10 6.88
C LEU A 294 -12.89 -0.50 5.53
N ALA A 295 -13.34 -1.33 4.58
CA ALA A 295 -13.90 -0.85 3.31
C ALA A 295 -15.16 0.01 3.54
N ARG A 296 -15.98 -0.34 4.54
CA ARG A 296 -17.12 0.47 4.99
C ARG A 296 -16.69 1.77 5.68
N PHE A 297 -15.57 1.76 6.41
CA PHE A 297 -15.00 2.93 7.08
C PHE A 297 -14.45 3.97 6.09
N PHE A 298 -13.84 3.53 4.97
CA PHE A 298 -13.47 4.43 3.87
C PHE A 298 -14.69 5.05 3.19
N ARG A 299 -15.84 4.34 3.17
CA ARG A 299 -17.11 4.87 2.65
C ARG A 299 -17.68 6.02 3.50
N VAL A 300 -17.39 6.06 4.80
CA VAL A 300 -17.91 7.07 5.74
C VAL A 300 -16.90 8.19 6.02
N SER A 301 -15.59 7.91 5.94
CA SER A 301 -14.55 8.90 6.24
C SER A 301 -14.17 9.79 5.04
N CYS A 302 -14.68 9.48 3.84
CA CYS A 302 -14.51 10.30 2.63
C CYS A 302 -15.80 11.04 2.22
N ALA A 303 -16.87 10.93 3.00
CA ALA A 303 -18.07 11.76 2.89
C ALA A 303 -17.96 12.94 3.88
#